data_AF-A0A4U3AEL9-F1
#
_entry.id   AF-A0A4U3AEL9-F1
#
_cell.length_a   1.000
_cell.length_b   1.000
_cell.length_c   1.000
_cell.angle_alpha   90.00
_cell.angle_beta   90.00
_cell.angle_gamma   90.00
#
_symmetry.space_group_name_H-M   'P 1'
#
loop_
_entity.id
_entity.type
_entity.pdbx_description
1 polymer ?
#
loop_
_entity_poly.entity_id
_entity_poly.type
_entity_poly.pdbx_seq_one_letter_code
_entity_poly.pdbx_strand_id
1 'polypeptide(L)'
;MEIKEYVLKIVKKHSTANPFEIAKRKNILVLFEDLGNTLGFYNTYKRFKFIHINNRIDETTQRFVCAHELGHALLHPKANTPFLRDKTLFSIDR
;
A
#
# COMPACT_ATOMS: atom_id res chain seq x y z
N MET A 1 3.76 -14.23 14.28
CA MET A 1 2.55 -14.44 13.46
C MET A 1 3.01 -14.43 12.02
N GLU A 2 2.79 -15.52 11.29
CA GLU A 2 3.13 -15.60 9.87
C GLU A 2 2.33 -14.58 9.06
N ILE A 3 2.98 -13.90 8.11
CA ILE A 3 2.35 -12.86 7.28
C ILE A 3 1.10 -13.42 6.57
N LYS A 4 1.16 -14.67 6.13
CA LYS A 4 0.03 -15.36 5.48
C LYS A 4 -1.20 -15.46 6.39
N GLU A 5 -1.02 -15.79 7.66
CA GLU A 5 -2.13 -15.85 8.63
C GLU A 5 -2.72 -14.47 8.90
N TYR A 6 -1.86 -13.45 8.96
CA TYR A 6 -2.32 -12.07 9.12
C TYR A 6 -3.19 -11.62 7.96
N VAL A 7 -2.74 -11.87 6.72
CA VAL A 7 -3.50 -11.56 5.50
C VAL A 7 -4.86 -12.25 5.52
N LEU A 8 -4.92 -13.55 5.86
CA LEU A 8 -6.19 -14.29 5.96
C LEU A 8 -7.13 -13.68 7.00
N LYS A 9 -6.61 -13.23 8.15
CA LYS A 9 -7.40 -12.53 9.17
C LYS A 9 -7.95 -11.20 8.66
N ILE A 10 -7.15 -10.42 7.92
CA ILE A 10 -7.58 -9.15 7.32
C ILE A 10 -8.67 -9.40 6.27
N VAL A 11 -8.45 -10.33 5.35
CA VAL A 11 -9.42 -10.70 4.31
C VAL A 11 -10.73 -11.16 4.93
N LYS A 12 -10.68 -12.01 5.97
CA LYS A 12 -11.88 -12.45 6.70
C LYS A 12 -12.61 -11.29 7.39
N LYS A 13 -11.86 -10.40 8.04
CA LYS A 13 -12.41 -9.22 8.75
C LYS A 13 -13.09 -8.23 7.82
N HIS A 14 -12.57 -8.07 6.61
CA HIS A 14 -13.09 -7.13 5.61
C HIS A 14 -13.91 -7.82 4.51
N SER A 15 -14.11 -9.15 4.57
CA SER A 15 -14.86 -9.91 3.56
C SER A 15 -14.43 -9.65 2.10
N THR A 16 -13.18 -9.25 1.89
CA THR A 16 -12.64 -8.88 0.57
C THR A 16 -11.12 -9.02 0.58
N ALA A 17 -10.57 -9.42 -0.56
CA ALA A 17 -9.12 -9.45 -0.82
C ALA A 17 -8.68 -8.29 -1.75
N ASN A 18 -9.58 -7.35 -2.03
CA ASN A 18 -9.25 -6.17 -2.79
C ASN A 18 -8.53 -5.15 -1.88
N PRO A 19 -7.23 -4.83 -2.14
CA PRO A 19 -6.47 -3.93 -1.28
C PRO A 19 -7.05 -2.51 -1.25
N PHE A 20 -7.66 -2.03 -2.35
CA PHE A 20 -8.31 -0.73 -2.39
C PHE A 20 -9.52 -0.65 -1.46
N GLU A 21 -10.35 -1.71 -1.44
CA GLU A 21 -11.49 -1.79 -0.53
C GLU A 21 -11.06 -1.87 0.92
N ILE A 22 -10.02 -2.65 1.22
CA ILE A 22 -9.49 -2.75 2.59
C ILE A 22 -8.93 -1.39 3.03
N ALA A 23 -8.15 -0.71 2.17
CA ALA A 23 -7.62 0.62 2.44
C ALA A 23 -8.75 1.62 2.74
N LYS A 24 -9.79 1.64 1.91
CA LYS A 24 -10.99 2.47 2.13
C LYS A 24 -11.65 2.19 3.48
N ARG A 25 -11.89 0.91 3.81
CA ARG A 25 -12.48 0.50 5.11
C ARG A 25 -11.57 0.80 6.31
N LYS A 26 -10.29 1.03 6.08
CA LYS A 26 -9.29 1.42 7.09
C LYS A 26 -9.08 2.94 7.18
N ASN A 27 -9.86 3.74 6.45
CA ASN A 27 -9.67 5.19 6.33
C ASN A 27 -8.25 5.56 5.86
N ILE A 28 -7.70 4.75 4.96
CA ILE A 28 -6.45 5.04 4.25
C ILE A 28 -6.84 5.61 2.89
N LEU A 29 -6.37 6.83 2.61
CA LEU A 29 -6.62 7.51 1.34
C LEU A 29 -5.69 6.94 0.29
N VAL A 30 -6.24 6.51 -0.85
CA VAL A 30 -5.45 6.04 -1.99
C VAL A 30 -5.48 7.14 -3.05
N LEU A 31 -4.30 7.64 -3.42
CA LEU A 31 -4.10 8.73 -4.38
C LEU A 31 -3.38 8.18 -5.62
N PHE A 32 -3.87 8.55 -6.80
CA PHE A 32 -3.28 8.18 -8.08
C PHE A 32 -2.63 9.42 -8.70
N GLU A 33 -1.31 9.41 -8.82
CA GLU A 33 -0.51 10.58 -9.19
C GLU A 33 0.58 10.20 -10.18
N ASP A 34 1.13 11.17 -10.90
CA ASP A 34 2.32 10.95 -11.71
C ASP A 34 3.55 10.95 -10.80
N LEU A 35 4.09 9.76 -10.53
CA LEU A 35 5.23 9.55 -9.63
C LEU A 35 6.55 9.31 -10.39
N GLY A 36 6.59 9.56 -11.70
CA GLY A 36 7.75 9.28 -12.54
C GLY A 36 8.14 7.79 -12.50
N ASN A 37 9.34 7.49 -12.00
CA ASN A 37 9.89 6.12 -11.92
C ASN A 37 9.54 5.39 -10.60
N THR A 38 8.80 6.04 -9.71
CA THR A 38 8.30 5.45 -8.46
C THR A 38 6.97 4.77 -8.73
N LEU A 39 6.77 3.55 -8.25
CA LEU A 39 5.51 2.82 -8.38
C LEU A 39 4.47 3.27 -7.35
N GLY A 40 4.92 3.54 -6.13
CA GLY A 40 4.08 4.01 -5.05
C GLY A 40 4.86 4.15 -3.74
N PHE A 41 4.18 4.69 -2.73
CA PHE A 41 4.69 4.81 -1.36
C PHE A 41 3.55 5.06 -0.36
N TYR A 42 3.81 4.81 0.91
CA TYR A 42 2.93 5.05 2.03
C TYR A 42 3.52 6.11 2.95
N ASN A 43 2.69 7.05 3.36
CA ASN A 43 3.05 8.03 4.38
C ASN A 43 1.88 8.33 5.31
N THR A 44 2.21 8.88 6.47
CA THR A 44 1.26 9.37 7.45
C THR A 44 1.50 10.86 7.70
N TYR A 45 0.43 11.66 7.60
CA TYR A 45 0.45 13.08 7.94
C TYR A 45 -0.69 13.42 8.90
N LYS A 46 -0.39 14.02 10.06
CA LYS A 46 -1.39 14.39 11.08
C LYS A 46 -2.41 13.28 11.40
N ARG A 47 -1.94 12.02 11.53
CA ARG A 47 -2.76 10.80 11.76
C ARG A 47 -3.59 10.31 10.57
N PHE A 48 -3.61 11.03 9.45
CA PHE A 48 -4.15 10.56 8.19
C PHE A 48 -3.12 9.71 7.47
N LYS A 49 -3.59 8.61 6.90
CA LYS A 49 -2.78 7.62 6.19
C LYS A 49 -3.04 7.73 4.70
N PHE A 50 -1.96 7.73 3.91
CA PHE A 50 -2.04 7.86 2.47
C PHE A 50 -1.22 6.77 1.80
N ILE A 51 -1.77 6.20 0.74
CA ILE A 51 -1.08 5.34 -0.21
C ILE A 51 -1.08 6.09 -1.53
N HIS A 52 0.11 6.41 -2.00
CA HIS A 52 0.32 7.05 -3.30
C HIS A 52 0.66 5.95 -4.31
N ILE A 53 0.00 5.97 -5.45
CA ILE A 53 0.17 4.99 -6.54
C ILE A 53 0.41 5.75 -7.83
N ASN A 54 1.38 5.29 -8.61
CA ASN A 54 1.66 5.86 -9.90
C ASN A 54 0.50 5.58 -10.87
N ASN A 55 -0.05 6.63 -11.50
CA ASN A 55 -1.14 6.49 -12.47
C ASN A 55 -0.66 6.06 -13.87
N ARG A 56 0.66 5.97 -14.09
CA ARG A 56 1.27 5.57 -15.38
C ARG A 56 1.49 4.06 -15.53
N ILE A 57 1.21 3.28 -14.49
CA ILE A 57 1.33 1.82 -14.50
C ILE A 57 -0.05 1.16 -14.68
N ASP A 58 -0.06 -0.07 -15.19
CA ASP A 58 -1.29 -0.82 -15.43
C ASP A 58 -2.02 -1.20 -14.13
N GLU A 59 -3.32 -1.50 -14.22
CA GLU A 59 -4.17 -1.78 -13.07
C GLU A 59 -3.70 -2.98 -12.23
N THR A 60 -3.09 -3.99 -12.84
CA THR A 60 -2.56 -5.15 -12.11
C THR A 60 -1.39 -4.71 -11.24
N THR A 61 -0.49 -3.91 -11.78
CA THR A 61 0.63 -3.33 -11.04
C THR A 61 0.13 -2.36 -9.97
N GLN A 62 -0.86 -1.51 -10.26
CA GLN A 62 -1.47 -0.62 -9.26
C GLN A 62 -2.05 -1.41 -8.08
N ARG A 63 -2.73 -2.53 -8.35
CA ARG A 63 -3.28 -3.41 -7.32
C ARG A 63 -2.17 -4.04 -6.47
N PHE A 64 -1.07 -4.47 -7.09
CA PHE A 64 0.10 -4.98 -6.38
C PHE A 64 0.71 -3.91 -5.45
N VAL A 65 0.96 -2.71 -5.98
CA VAL A 65 1.50 -1.57 -5.21
C VAL A 65 0.57 -1.24 -4.03
N CYS A 66 -0.74 -1.17 -4.26
CA CYS A 66 -1.70 -0.91 -3.20
C CYS A 66 -1.64 -2.00 -2.10
N ALA A 67 -1.50 -3.27 -2.47
CA ALA A 67 -1.41 -4.37 -1.51
C ALA A 67 -0.12 -4.29 -0.68
N HIS A 68 1.00 -3.97 -1.34
CA HIS A 68 2.31 -3.78 -0.70
C HIS A 68 2.27 -2.65 0.32
N GLU A 69 1.85 -1.45 -0.09
CA GLU A 69 1.76 -0.28 0.79
C GLU A 69 0.69 -0.43 1.88
N LEU A 70 -0.41 -1.14 1.61
CA LEU A 70 -1.38 -1.50 2.63
C LEU A 70 -0.77 -2.40 3.71
N GLY A 71 0.10 -3.33 3.32
CA GLY A 71 0.88 -4.15 4.25
C GLY A 71 1.66 -3.29 5.24
N HIS A 72 2.38 -2.29 4.72
CA HIS A 72 3.10 -1.31 5.53
C HIS A 72 2.18 -0.49 6.43
N ALA A 73 1.07 0.01 5.89
CA ALA A 73 0.10 0.80 6.66
C ALA A 73 -0.53 0.03 7.84
N LEU A 74 -0.61 -1.30 7.73
CA LEU A 74 -1.20 -2.19 8.73
C LEU A 74 -0.16 -2.74 9.73
N LEU A 75 1.01 -3.15 9.25
CA LEU A 75 2.06 -3.76 10.07
C LEU A 75 3.00 -2.72 10.71
N HIS A 76 3.26 -1.62 10.01
CA HIS A 76 4.19 -0.57 10.41
C HIS A 76 3.53 0.83 10.38
N PRO A 77 2.40 1.05 11.08
CA PRO A 77 1.58 2.25 10.93
C PRO A 77 2.25 3.57 11.33
N LYS A 78 3.38 3.51 12.03
CA LYS A 78 4.17 4.68 12.48
C LYS A 78 5.38 4.96 11.57
N ALA A 79 5.71 4.05 10.66
CA ALA A 79 6.82 4.20 9.72
C ALA A 79 6.26 4.67 8.37
N ASN A 80 6.84 5.73 7.81
CA ASN A 80 6.61 6.06 6.40
C ASN A 80 7.46 5.10 5.56
N THR A 81 6.93 4.63 4.44
CA THR A 81 7.68 3.72 3.58
C THR A 81 8.52 4.51 2.58
N PRO A 82 9.72 4.02 2.26
CA PRO A 82 10.47 4.53 1.15
C PRO A 82 9.84 4.09 -0.18
N PHE A 83 10.07 4.92 -1.20
CA PHE A 83 9.56 4.73 -2.55
C PHE A 83 9.81 3.32 -3.09
N LEU A 84 8.74 2.65 -3.52
CA LEU A 84 8.81 1.43 -4.30
C LEU A 84 9.24 1.79 -5.74
N ARG A 85 10.36 1.23 -6.23
CA ARG A 85 10.84 1.50 -7.60
C ARG A 85 10.50 0.39 -8.58
N ASP A 86 10.19 0.82 -9.80
CA ASP A 86 9.75 0.01 -10.95
C ASP A 86 10.69 -1.17 -11.30
N LYS A 87 12.00 -1.01 -11.06
CA LYS A 87 13.01 -1.99 -11.47
C LYS A 87 13.41 -3.00 -10.40
N THR A 88 13.12 -2.72 -9.13
CA THR A 88 13.55 -3.58 -8.02
C THR A 88 12.39 -4.22 -7.30
N LEU A 89 11.19 -3.63 -7.35
CA LEU A 89 10.04 -4.04 -6.52
C LEU A 89 10.37 -4.10 -5.00
N PHE A 90 11.47 -3.47 -4.61
CA PHE A 90 11.90 -3.31 -3.23
C PHE A 90 11.71 -1.85 -2.84
N SER A 91 11.15 -1.63 -1.64
CA SER A 91 11.21 -0.33 -0.99
C SER A 91 12.67 -0.03 -0.65
N ILE A 92 13.15 1.16 -0.99
CA ILE A 92 14.53 1.57 -0.72
C ILE A 92 14.62 2.09 0.72
N ASP A 93 14.63 1.21 1.71
CA ASP A 93 14.88 1.63 3.09
C ASP A 93 16.25 2.30 3.17
N ARG A 94 16.27 3.53 3.68
CA ARG A 94 17.50 4.32 3.87
C ARG A 94 18.10 4.00 5.23
#